data_AF-A0ABD5MFH9-F1
#
_entry.id   AF-A0ABD5MFH9-F1
#
_cell.length_a   1.000
_cell.length_b   1.000
_cell.length_c   1.000
_cell.angle_alpha   90.00
_cell.angle_beta   90.00
_cell.angle_gamma   90.00
#
_symmetry.space_group_name_H-M   'P 1'
#
loop_
_entity.id
_entity.type
_entity.pdbx_description
1 polymer ?
#
loop_
_entity_poly.entity_id
_entity_poly.type
_entity_poly.pdbx_seq_one_letter_code
_entity_poly.pdbx_strand_id
1 'polypeptide(L)'
;MTDGADVTAEDALQVAQRALAKVNDLEGELEELRAEHEGTVEELTALRLRTSEYSTDRPYDQLTRDEKIGMVREHAFEKADDATNGRARLVWDDIKWSVFDGEPSRGHCYDLLRLAAGTDENSQRDIHDGAVGFRYRDPDDGTIHLAVDADLAKRHRQSFAANKTRSESGVR
;
A
#
# COMPACT_ATOMS: atom_id res chain seq x y z
N MET A 1 -51.68 -9.87 -25.89
CA MET A 1 -51.31 -9.61 -24.50
C MET A 1 -51.46 -10.92 -23.75
N THR A 2 -50.37 -11.66 -23.68
CA THR A 2 -50.12 -12.89 -22.91
C THR A 2 -48.62 -12.77 -22.65
N ASP A 3 -48.07 -12.96 -21.46
CA ASP A 3 -48.25 -14.11 -20.60
C ASP A 3 -47.67 -13.73 -19.23
N GLY A 4 -48.50 -13.63 -18.19
CA GLY A 4 -48.00 -13.53 -16.82
C GLY A 4 -47.80 -14.95 -16.35
N ALA A 5 -46.58 -15.49 -16.48
CA ALA A 5 -46.28 -16.83 -16.01
C ALA A 5 -46.65 -16.94 -14.53
N ASP A 6 -47.67 -17.74 -14.21
CA ASP A 6 -48.06 -18.04 -12.83
C ASP A 6 -46.91 -18.79 -12.17
N VAL A 7 -46.18 -18.09 -11.30
CA VAL A 7 -45.10 -18.65 -10.50
C VAL A 7 -45.70 -19.74 -9.62
N THR A 8 -45.25 -20.97 -9.81
CA THR A 8 -45.75 -22.09 -9.02
C THR A 8 -45.15 -22.04 -7.60
N ALA A 9 -45.82 -22.67 -6.64
CA ALA A 9 -45.28 -22.79 -5.28
C ALA A 9 -43.90 -23.49 -5.25
N GLU A 10 -43.64 -24.37 -6.22
CA GLU A 10 -42.37 -25.07 -6.39
C GLU A 10 -41.26 -24.12 -6.87
N ASP A 11 -41.55 -23.25 -7.83
CA ASP A 11 -40.61 -22.20 -8.29
C ASP A 11 -40.26 -21.24 -7.15
N ALA A 12 -41.26 -20.82 -6.36
CA ALA A 12 -41.04 -19.96 -5.20
C ALA A 12 -40.16 -20.63 -4.14
N LEU A 13 -40.35 -21.94 -3.89
CA LEU A 13 -39.53 -22.72 -2.96
C LEU A 13 -38.09 -22.85 -3.45
N GLN A 14 -37.89 -23.11 -4.75
CA GLN A 14 -36.55 -23.27 -5.32
C GLN A 14 -35.77 -21.95 -5.28
N VAL A 15 -36.44 -20.82 -5.56
CA VAL A 15 -35.85 -19.48 -5.40
C VAL A 15 -35.49 -19.21 -3.93
N ALA A 16 -36.38 -19.55 -3.00
CA ALA A 16 -36.12 -19.38 -1.57
C ALA A 16 -34.93 -20.22 -1.09
N GLN A 17 -34.81 -21.46 -1.54
CA GLN A 17 -33.68 -22.34 -1.22
C GLN A 17 -32.36 -21.80 -1.79
N ARG A 18 -32.37 -21.30 -3.02
CA ARG A 18 -31.18 -20.68 -3.64
C ARG A 18 -30.79 -19.38 -2.93
N ALA A 19 -31.77 -18.58 -2.52
CA ALA A 19 -31.53 -17.37 -1.75
C ALA A 19 -30.93 -17.69 -0.38
N LEU A 20 -31.47 -18.68 0.34
CA LEU A 20 -30.92 -19.15 1.63
C LEU A 20 -29.50 -19.69 1.48
N ALA A 21 -29.22 -20.48 0.45
CA ALA A 21 -27.87 -20.96 0.18
C ALA A 21 -26.90 -19.79 -0.04
N LYS A 22 -27.30 -18.78 -0.84
CA LYS A 22 -26.45 -17.61 -1.07
C LYS A 22 -26.27 -16.75 0.18
N VAL A 23 -27.28 -16.65 1.04
CA VAL A 23 -27.16 -15.95 2.33
C VAL A 23 -26.15 -16.66 3.23
N ASN A 24 -26.21 -17.99 3.33
CA ASN A 24 -25.24 -18.75 4.13
C ASN A 24 -23.81 -18.58 3.59
N ASP A 25 -23.62 -18.60 2.26
CA ASP A 25 -22.30 -18.36 1.66
C ASP A 25 -21.78 -16.95 2.00
N LEU A 26 -22.65 -15.93 1.88
CA LEU A 26 -22.30 -14.55 2.21
C LEU A 26 -22.02 -14.35 3.70
N GLU A 27 -22.74 -15.04 4.59
CA GLU A 27 -22.47 -15.02 6.02
C GLU A 27 -21.08 -15.58 6.33
N GLY A 28 -20.68 -16.67 5.66
CA GLY A 28 -19.33 -17.23 5.74
C GLY A 28 -18.25 -16.25 5.26
N GLU A 29 -18.41 -15.68 4.05
CA GLU A 29 -17.48 -14.67 3.52
C GLU A 29 -17.35 -13.45 4.45
N LEU A 30 -18.46 -13.05 5.09
CA LEU A 30 -18.49 -11.91 6.01
C LEU A 30 -17.76 -12.23 7.32
N GLU A 31 -17.91 -13.44 7.85
CA GLU A 31 -17.17 -13.90 9.04
C GLU A 31 -15.66 -13.99 8.77
N GLU A 32 -15.25 -14.53 7.63
CA GLU A 32 -13.85 -14.54 7.19
C GLU A 32 -13.27 -13.13 7.10
N LEU A 33 -13.99 -12.21 6.44
CA LEU A 33 -13.54 -10.82 6.28
C LEU A 33 -13.46 -10.07 7.62
N ARG A 34 -14.35 -10.37 8.57
CA ARG A 34 -14.30 -9.81 9.93
C ARG A 34 -13.06 -10.29 10.67
N ALA A 35 -12.72 -11.58 10.57
CA ALA A 35 -11.54 -12.14 11.20
C ALA A 35 -10.24 -11.53 10.63
N GLU A 36 -10.16 -11.36 9.30
CA GLU A 36 -9.03 -10.69 8.66
C GLU A 36 -8.89 -9.22 9.09
N HIS A 37 -10.02 -8.50 9.18
CA HIS A 37 -10.03 -7.12 9.65
C HIS A 37 -9.56 -7.00 11.10
N GLU A 38 -10.03 -7.88 11.99
CA GLU A 38 -9.60 -7.92 13.39
C GLU A 38 -8.09 -8.15 13.50
N GLY A 39 -7.55 -9.16 12.80
CA GLY A 39 -6.10 -9.41 12.77
C GLY A 39 -5.28 -8.23 12.23
N THR A 40 -5.79 -7.54 11.21
CA THR A 40 -5.14 -6.34 10.65
C THR A 40 -5.14 -5.18 11.66
N VAL A 41 -6.24 -4.98 12.39
CA VAL A 41 -6.35 -3.95 13.42
C VAL A 41 -5.42 -4.23 14.59
N GLU A 42 -5.30 -5.48 15.02
CA GLU A 42 -4.36 -5.89 16.07
C GLU A 42 -2.90 -5.64 15.68
N GLU A 43 -2.49 -6.07 14.49
CA GLU A 43 -1.12 -5.85 14.00
C GLU A 43 -0.81 -4.35 13.91
N LEU A 44 -1.73 -3.57 13.35
CA LEU A 44 -1.59 -2.13 13.21
C LEU A 44 -1.54 -1.43 14.58
N THR A 45 -2.29 -1.91 15.57
CA THR A 45 -2.25 -1.40 16.95
C THR A 45 -0.90 -1.71 17.60
N ALA A 46 -0.40 -2.95 17.47
CA ALA A 46 0.91 -3.33 17.99
C ALA A 46 2.05 -2.50 17.36
N LEU A 47 1.99 -2.27 16.05
CA LEU A 47 2.92 -1.39 15.33
C LEU A 47 2.84 0.04 15.84
N ARG A 48 1.63 0.60 15.96
CA ARG A 48 1.42 1.96 16.47
C ARG A 48 1.95 2.13 17.89
N LEU A 49 1.69 1.17 18.79
CA LEU A 49 2.20 1.22 20.16
C LEU A 49 3.74 1.22 20.18
N ARG A 50 4.38 0.34 19.41
CA ARG A 50 5.84 0.29 19.29
C ARG A 50 6.44 1.56 18.69
N THR A 51 5.77 2.16 17.71
CA THR A 51 6.23 3.39 17.05
C THR A 51 5.91 4.64 17.86
N SER A 52 4.86 4.65 18.69
CA SER A 52 4.43 5.82 19.49
C SER A 52 5.46 6.27 20.52
N GLU A 53 6.41 5.40 20.91
CA GLU A 53 7.54 5.76 21.75
C GLU A 53 8.60 6.60 21.00
N TYR A 54 8.58 6.58 19.67
CA TYR A 54 9.39 7.43 18.80
C TYR A 54 8.56 8.63 18.36
N SER A 55 8.80 9.77 19.00
CA SER A 55 8.21 11.08 18.66
C SER A 55 8.17 11.32 17.14
N THR A 56 6.96 11.50 16.60
CA THR A 56 6.69 11.89 15.20
C THR A 56 7.17 13.32 14.88
N ASP A 57 7.33 14.17 15.89
CA ASP A 57 7.78 15.57 15.75
C ASP A 57 9.30 15.74 15.93
N ARG A 58 10.10 14.84 15.36
CA ARG A 58 11.56 15.05 15.34
C ARG A 58 11.91 16.03 14.21
N PRO A 59 12.73 17.06 14.49
CA PRO A 59 13.17 17.99 13.47
C PRO A 59 14.03 17.27 12.42
N TYR A 60 14.05 17.78 11.19
CA TYR A 60 14.61 17.07 10.05
C TYR A 60 16.12 16.82 10.14
N ASP A 61 16.85 17.61 10.92
CA ASP A 61 18.26 17.39 11.25
C ASP A 61 18.51 16.17 12.15
N GLN A 62 17.51 15.77 12.95
CA GLN A 62 17.56 14.60 13.82
C GLN A 62 17.05 13.31 13.16
N LEU A 63 16.44 13.42 11.99
CA LEU A 63 16.00 12.26 11.22
C LEU A 63 17.20 11.55 10.58
N THR A 64 17.26 10.24 10.78
CA THR A 64 18.17 9.36 10.07
C THR A 64 17.81 9.30 8.58
N ARG A 65 18.75 8.83 7.76
CA ARG A 65 18.54 8.64 6.32
C ARG A 65 17.34 7.74 6.02
N ASP A 66 17.21 6.63 6.75
CA ASP A 66 16.13 5.66 6.52
C ASP A 66 14.76 6.21 6.92
N GLU A 67 14.69 7.02 7.97
CA GLU A 67 13.46 7.73 8.36
C GLU A 67 13.02 8.72 7.30
N LYS A 68 13.96 9.51 6.74
CA LYS A 68 13.68 10.42 5.63
C LYS A 68 13.17 9.67 4.40
N ILE A 69 13.78 8.54 4.07
CA ILE A 69 13.32 7.67 2.98
C ILE A 69 11.91 7.14 3.27
N GLY A 70 11.65 6.72 4.51
CA GLY A 70 10.34 6.27 4.98
C GLY A 70 9.26 7.32 4.78
N MET A 71 9.49 8.54 5.25
CA MET A 71 8.55 9.67 5.12
C MET A 71 8.26 10.00 3.64
N VAL A 72 9.27 9.97 2.77
CA VAL A 72 9.06 10.17 1.33
C VAL A 72 8.21 9.06 0.72
N ARG A 73 8.44 7.79 1.10
CA ARG A 73 7.64 6.65 0.62
C ARG A 73 6.20 6.72 1.13
N GLU A 74 6.01 7.10 2.38
CA GLU A 74 4.70 7.28 3.01
C GLU A 74 3.89 8.36 2.28
N HIS A 75 4.44 9.57 2.15
CA HIS A 75 3.77 10.65 1.43
C HIS A 75 3.49 10.29 -0.04
N ALA A 76 4.43 9.60 -0.69
CA ALA A 76 4.25 9.18 -2.08
C ALA A 76 3.18 8.10 -2.25
N PHE A 77 3.04 7.21 -1.27
CA PHE A 77 2.00 6.21 -1.21
C PHE A 77 0.64 6.85 -0.96
N GLU A 78 0.51 7.73 0.04
CA GLU A 78 -0.73 8.46 0.34
C GLU A 78 -1.22 9.23 -0.90
N LYS A 79 -0.33 9.98 -1.56
CA LYS A 79 -0.65 10.69 -2.79
C LYS A 79 -1.10 9.76 -3.93
N ALA A 80 -0.59 8.54 -3.99
CA ALA A 80 -1.00 7.54 -4.98
C ALA A 80 -2.32 6.86 -4.61
N ASP A 81 -2.59 6.66 -3.33
CA ASP A 81 -3.82 6.05 -2.81
C ASP A 81 -5.02 6.99 -2.97
N ASP A 82 -4.80 8.30 -2.75
CA ASP A 82 -5.80 9.35 -2.99
C ASP A 82 -6.09 9.58 -4.48
N ALA A 83 -5.19 9.14 -5.37
CA ALA A 83 -5.36 9.30 -6.81
C ALA A 83 -6.34 8.27 -7.40
N THR A 84 -7.25 8.71 -8.26
CA THR A 84 -8.28 7.86 -8.88
C THR A 84 -7.74 6.64 -9.65
N ASN A 85 -6.48 6.71 -10.12
CA ASN A 85 -5.84 5.64 -10.88
C ASN A 85 -4.81 4.82 -10.06
N GLY A 86 -4.72 5.06 -8.75
CA GLY A 86 -3.78 4.38 -7.84
C GLY A 86 -2.31 4.73 -8.10
N ARG A 87 -2.03 5.84 -8.81
CA ARG A 87 -0.68 6.21 -9.24
C ARG A 87 -0.37 7.68 -9.01
N ALA A 88 0.82 7.95 -8.50
CA ALA A 88 1.32 9.30 -8.30
C ALA A 88 2.73 9.51 -8.87
N ARG A 89 3.08 10.78 -9.02
CA ARG A 89 4.45 11.24 -9.29
C ARG A 89 4.84 12.24 -8.20
N LEU A 90 6.05 12.07 -7.66
CA LEU A 90 6.68 13.04 -6.78
C LEU A 90 7.90 13.62 -7.44
N VAL A 91 7.98 14.94 -7.48
CA VAL A 91 9.18 15.69 -7.88
C VAL A 91 9.92 16.22 -6.66
N TRP A 92 11.10 16.79 -6.88
CA TRP A 92 11.91 17.38 -5.81
C TRP A 92 11.15 18.45 -5.00
N ASP A 93 10.24 19.18 -5.65
CA ASP A 93 9.44 20.24 -5.03
C ASP A 93 8.42 19.67 -4.03
N ASP A 94 7.79 18.53 -4.36
CA ASP A 94 6.91 17.81 -3.44
C ASP A 94 7.68 17.34 -2.19
N ILE A 95 8.89 16.80 -2.36
CA ILE A 95 9.71 16.40 -1.21
C ILE A 95 10.06 17.61 -0.35
N LYS A 96 10.50 18.69 -0.99
CA LYS A 96 10.98 19.86 -0.28
C LYS A 96 9.85 20.48 0.54
N TRP A 97 8.71 20.76 -0.07
CA TRP A 97 7.66 21.56 0.57
C TRP A 97 6.56 20.75 1.23
N SER A 98 6.28 19.54 0.74
CA SER A 98 5.18 18.71 1.27
C SER A 98 5.64 17.68 2.29
N VAL A 99 6.92 17.26 2.26
CA VAL A 99 7.45 16.23 3.18
C VAL A 99 8.33 16.83 4.28
N PHE A 100 9.10 17.87 3.98
CA PHE A 100 10.13 18.40 4.88
C PHE A 100 10.15 19.93 5.02
N ASP A 101 9.05 20.62 4.72
CA ASP A 101 8.83 22.05 5.00
C ASP A 101 9.96 23.01 4.56
N GLY A 102 10.64 22.70 3.46
CA GLY A 102 11.67 23.55 2.87
C GLY A 102 13.10 23.22 3.31
N GLU A 103 13.31 22.34 4.28
CA GLU A 103 14.62 22.07 4.87
C GLU A 103 15.65 21.43 3.91
N PRO A 104 15.36 20.36 3.16
CA PRO A 104 16.35 19.73 2.30
C PRO A 104 16.79 20.64 1.15
N SER A 105 18.06 20.50 0.78
CA SER A 105 18.59 21.08 -0.46
C SER A 105 18.01 20.36 -1.67
N ARG A 106 17.99 21.04 -2.83
CA ARG A 106 17.46 20.45 -4.07
C ARG A 106 18.21 19.19 -4.49
N GLY A 107 19.53 19.16 -4.35
CA GLY A 107 20.34 17.97 -4.62
C GLY A 107 19.94 16.80 -3.73
N HIS A 108 19.79 17.06 -2.44
CA HIS A 108 19.38 16.04 -1.48
C HIS A 108 17.96 15.50 -1.73
N CYS A 109 17.05 16.33 -2.25
CA CYS A 109 15.73 15.87 -2.67
C CYS A 109 15.82 14.82 -3.79
N TYR A 110 16.73 15.01 -4.76
CA TYR A 110 16.94 14.01 -5.81
C TYR A 110 17.56 12.71 -5.26
N ASP A 111 18.49 12.81 -4.31
CA ASP A 111 19.02 11.64 -3.61
C ASP A 111 17.90 10.85 -2.91
N LEU A 112 17.01 11.56 -2.20
CA LEU A 112 15.86 10.95 -1.53
C LEU A 112 14.88 10.30 -2.50
N LEU A 113 14.60 10.89 -3.66
CA LEU A 113 13.78 10.24 -4.71
C LEU A 113 14.41 8.91 -5.17
N ARG A 114 15.73 8.91 -5.40
CA ARG A 114 16.46 7.74 -5.85
C ARG A 114 16.44 6.63 -4.79
N LEU A 115 16.70 6.99 -3.54
CA LEU A 115 16.71 6.07 -2.41
C LEU A 115 15.32 5.53 -2.05
N ALA A 116 14.29 6.37 -2.17
CA ALA A 116 12.90 5.94 -2.02
C ALA A 116 12.52 4.88 -3.06
N ALA A 117 13.03 4.96 -4.29
CA ALA A 117 12.89 3.90 -5.28
C ALA A 117 13.70 2.63 -4.98
N GLY A 118 14.56 2.63 -3.94
CA GLY A 118 15.45 1.53 -3.61
C GLY A 118 16.72 1.48 -4.47
N THR A 119 17.05 2.56 -5.18
CA THR A 119 18.26 2.62 -6.00
C THR A 119 19.35 3.36 -5.22
N ASP A 120 20.54 2.77 -5.09
CA ASP A 120 21.72 3.49 -4.59
C ASP A 120 22.56 4.08 -5.74
N GLU A 121 23.55 4.91 -5.41
CA GLU A 121 24.46 5.54 -6.38
C GLU A 121 25.33 4.54 -7.15
N ASN A 122 25.55 3.34 -6.59
CA ASN A 122 26.41 2.28 -7.12
C ASN A 122 25.66 1.21 -7.91
N SER A 123 24.34 1.17 -7.79
CA SER A 123 23.42 0.23 -8.43
C SER A 123 23.15 0.75 -9.82
N GLN A 124 24.08 0.43 -10.73
CA GLN A 124 23.84 0.55 -12.14
C GLN A 124 22.70 -0.40 -12.53
N ARG A 125 21.57 0.21 -12.91
CA ARG A 125 20.63 -0.31 -13.93
C ARG A 125 19.80 -1.56 -13.60
N ASP A 126 19.88 -2.15 -12.41
CA ASP A 126 18.93 -3.19 -12.04
C ASP A 126 17.65 -2.59 -11.44
N ILE A 127 16.72 -2.27 -12.35
CA ILE A 127 15.35 -1.80 -12.09
C ILE A 127 14.51 -2.83 -11.31
N HIS A 128 15.06 -4.03 -11.09
CA HIS A 128 14.37 -5.16 -10.47
C HIS A 128 14.62 -5.33 -8.96
N ASP A 129 15.57 -4.59 -8.39
CA ASP A 129 15.88 -4.62 -6.94
C ASP A 129 15.42 -3.34 -6.22
N GLY A 130 14.43 -2.65 -6.79
CA GLY A 130 13.83 -1.45 -6.20
C GLY A 130 12.78 -1.78 -5.13
N ALA A 131 12.42 -0.77 -4.32
CA ALA A 131 11.28 -0.87 -3.42
C ALA A 131 10.00 -1.11 -4.24
N VAL A 132 9.32 -2.22 -3.98
CA VAL A 132 8.16 -2.65 -4.78
C VAL A 132 7.07 -1.58 -4.77
N GLY A 133 6.63 -1.18 -5.97
CA GLY A 133 5.65 -0.10 -6.17
C GLY A 133 6.27 1.29 -6.35
N PHE A 134 7.58 1.46 -6.17
CA PHE A 134 8.29 2.74 -6.30
C PHE A 134 9.33 2.67 -7.42
N ARG A 135 9.33 3.65 -8.33
CA ARG A 135 10.28 3.69 -9.46
C ARG A 135 10.83 5.09 -9.68
N TYR A 136 12.16 5.21 -9.66
CA TYR A 136 12.84 6.42 -10.07
C TYR A 136 12.77 6.56 -11.60
N ARG A 137 12.35 7.74 -12.08
CA ARG A 137 12.24 8.05 -13.49
C ARG A 137 13.03 9.31 -13.80
N ASP A 138 13.97 9.16 -14.72
CA ASP A 138 14.75 10.25 -15.31
C ASP A 138 14.45 10.28 -16.82
N PRO A 139 13.36 10.95 -17.24
CA PRO A 139 13.01 11.04 -18.65
C PRO A 139 13.89 12.07 -19.38
N ASP A 140 14.35 11.73 -20.58
CA ASP A 140 15.22 12.59 -21.42
C ASP A 140 14.64 13.99 -21.71
N ASP A 141 13.31 14.16 -21.61
CA ASP A 141 12.58 15.40 -21.90
C ASP A 141 11.59 15.78 -20.77
N GLY A 142 11.91 15.47 -19.51
CA GLY A 142 11.00 15.79 -18.40
C GLY A 142 11.67 15.91 -17.04
N THR A 143 10.88 16.22 -16.01
CA THR A 143 11.39 16.35 -14.65
C THR A 143 11.63 14.96 -14.04
N ILE A 144 12.81 14.77 -13.47
CA ILE A 144 13.13 13.64 -12.60
C ILE A 144 12.05 13.50 -11.52
N HIS A 145 11.48 12.31 -11.40
CA HIS A 145 10.41 12.03 -10.45
C HIS A 145 10.43 10.60 -9.93
N LEU A 146 9.81 10.41 -8.77
CA LEU A 146 9.45 9.10 -8.23
C LEU A 146 8.04 8.76 -8.69
N ALA A 147 7.90 7.70 -9.48
CA ALA A 147 6.61 7.14 -9.88
C ALA A 147 6.17 6.06 -8.89
N VAL A 148 4.94 6.16 -8.40
CA VAL A 148 4.38 5.23 -7.40
C VAL A 148 3.14 4.54 -7.94
N ASP A 149 3.00 3.26 -7.61
CA ASP A 149 1.83 2.41 -7.88
C ASP A 149 1.36 1.81 -6.54
N ALA A 150 0.23 2.31 -6.02
CA ALA A 150 -0.27 1.98 -4.69
C ALA A 150 -0.64 0.50 -4.56
N ASP A 151 -1.19 -0.11 -5.60
CA ASP A 151 -1.56 -1.53 -5.59
C ASP A 151 -0.35 -2.45 -5.49
N LEU A 152 0.74 -2.12 -6.19
CA LEU A 152 2.00 -2.86 -6.09
C LEU A 152 2.66 -2.66 -4.72
N ALA A 153 2.64 -1.44 -4.19
CA ALA A 153 3.16 -1.14 -2.85
C ALA A 153 2.40 -1.91 -1.75
N LYS A 154 1.06 -1.99 -1.84
CA LYS A 154 0.21 -2.80 -0.93
C LYS A 154 0.56 -4.28 -0.98
N ARG A 155 0.76 -4.84 -2.18
CA ARG A 155 1.07 -6.27 -2.38
C ARG A 155 2.40 -6.69 -1.77
N HIS A 156 3.41 -5.82 -1.71
CA HIS A 156 4.68 -6.15 -1.08
C HIS A 156 4.54 -6.39 0.44
N ARG A 157 3.63 -5.66 1.11
CA ARG A 157 3.29 -5.88 2.52
C ARG A 157 2.70 -7.28 2.75
N GLN A 158 1.81 -7.72 1.86
CA GLN A 158 1.17 -9.03 1.94
C GLN A 158 2.16 -10.19 1.68
N SER A 159 3.09 -10.03 0.73
CA SER A 159 4.12 -11.03 0.44
C SER A 159 5.12 -11.25 1.59
N PHE A 160 5.46 -10.19 2.33
CA PHE A 160 6.31 -10.29 3.52
C PHE A 160 5.61 -11.00 4.69
N ALA A 161 4.32 -10.71 4.91
CA ALA A 161 3.51 -11.38 5.93
C ALA A 161 3.31 -12.89 5.65
N ALA A 162 3.06 -13.26 4.39
CA ALA A 162 2.90 -14.64 3.95
C ALA A 162 4.20 -15.47 4.04
N ASN A 163 5.35 -14.86 3.75
CA ASN A 163 6.65 -15.53 3.91
C ASN A 163 7.04 -15.70 5.38
N LYS A 164 6.64 -14.78 6.27
CA LYS A 164 6.87 -14.91 7.71
C LYS A 164 6.09 -16.10 8.32
N THR A 165 4.81 -16.23 8.00
CA THR A 165 3.98 -17.39 8.44
C THR A 165 4.52 -18.73 7.94
N ARG A 166 5.08 -18.76 6.72
CA ARG A 166 5.71 -19.97 6.16
C ARG A 166 7.03 -20.32 6.83
N SER A 167 7.79 -19.32 7.27
CA SER A 167 9.09 -19.50 7.95
C SER A 167 8.92 -20.01 9.39
N GLU A 168 7.87 -19.58 10.08
CA GLU A 168 7.56 -19.99 11.45
C GLU A 168 6.94 -21.39 11.54
N SER A 169 6.42 -21.92 10.42
CA SER A 169 5.88 -23.30 10.32
C SER A 169 6.95 -24.35 9.95
N GLY A 170 8.19 -23.94 9.73
CA GLY A 170 9.28 -24.79 9.21
C GLY A 170 10.27 -25.33 10.24
N VAL A 171 10.10 -25.04 11.54
CA VAL A 171 10.95 -25.60 12.60
C VAL A 171 10.15 -26.67 13.35
N ARG A 172 10.29 -27.92 12.89
CA ARG A 172 10.05 -29.13 13.69
C ARG A 172 11.31 -29.96 13.68
#